data_AF-A0A7S4R1E9-F1
#
_entry.id   AF-A0A7S4R1E9-F1
#
_cell.length_a   1.000
_cell.length_b   1.000
_cell.length_c   1.000
_cell.angle_alpha   90.00
_cell.angle_beta   90.00
_cell.angle_gamma   90.00
#
_symmetry.space_group_name_H-M   'P 1'
#
loop_
_entity.id
_entity.type
_entity.pdbx_description
1 polymer ?
#
loop_
_entity_poly.entity_id
_entity_poly.type
_entity_poly.pdbx_seq_one_letter_code
_entity_poly.pdbx_strand_id
1 'polypeptide(L)'
;PFWLKRRPGPRRPLLRNGMMSKPAQEAPAPSRPAGAFAAAGELTDEERWSLVWAAVNLYYTWDAAVGLFFAAAGFVAGLVSGRIMVSKCENKTWIVMLVMLCVRLLDTCCGVYGAVKQPIPTRRKFFWDILRNMAICVLQAILGLTAAIMSSVLFGEDDCVVPAIVGLASGLMLIFQAGQEAIIWVAVMFLWCMADSLPSPPSWVDGFVPQRLKEMIKSRRQGAAAQP
;
A
#
# COMPACT_ATOMS: atom_id res chain seq x y z
N PRO A 1 -24.93 9.44 7.85
CA PRO A 1 -25.86 10.35 7.13
C PRO A 1 -25.12 11.18 6.07
N PHE A 2 -24.96 10.67 4.85
CA PHE A 2 -24.70 11.45 3.63
C PHE A 2 -24.78 10.47 2.44
N TRP A 3 -25.99 10.28 1.93
CA TRP A 3 -26.24 9.52 0.70
C TRP A 3 -26.12 10.48 -0.48
N LEU A 4 -25.03 10.39 -1.23
CA LEU A 4 -24.87 11.06 -2.52
C LEU A 4 -25.75 10.37 -3.56
N LYS A 5 -26.95 10.92 -3.73
CA LYS A 5 -27.95 10.62 -4.76
C LYS A 5 -27.34 10.94 -6.13
N ARG A 6 -26.82 9.93 -6.85
CA ARG A 6 -26.37 10.09 -8.23
C ARG A 6 -27.55 10.51 -9.09
N ARG A 7 -27.48 11.71 -9.70
CA ARG A 7 -28.44 12.15 -10.71
C ARG A 7 -28.19 11.37 -12.01
N PRO A 8 -29.24 10.87 -12.69
CA PRO A 8 -29.10 10.34 -14.04
C PRO A 8 -28.78 11.50 -15.01
N GLY A 9 -27.68 11.36 -15.76
CA GLY A 9 -27.30 12.30 -16.81
C GLY A 9 -28.25 12.21 -18.02
N PRO A 10 -28.30 13.26 -18.86
CA PRO A 10 -29.19 13.32 -20.01
C PRO A 10 -28.80 12.27 -21.06
N ARG A 11 -29.81 11.51 -21.53
CA ARG A 11 -29.70 10.60 -22.67
C ARG A 11 -29.39 11.42 -23.92
N ARG A 12 -28.21 11.20 -24.52
CA ARG A 12 -27.92 11.72 -25.86
C ARG A 12 -28.70 10.90 -26.90
N PRO A 13 -29.33 11.55 -27.90
CA PRO A 13 -29.97 10.85 -29.00
C PRO A 13 -28.93 10.18 -29.90
N LEU A 14 -29.18 8.92 -30.24
CA LEU A 14 -28.46 8.15 -31.24
C LEU A 14 -28.75 8.72 -32.63
N LEU A 15 -27.80 9.45 -33.20
CA LEU A 15 -27.77 9.76 -34.63
C LEU A 15 -27.37 8.49 -35.39
N ARG A 16 -28.39 7.84 -35.93
CA ARG A 16 -28.30 6.68 -36.82
C ARG A 16 -27.96 7.17 -38.23
N ASN A 17 -26.67 7.33 -38.54
CA ASN A 17 -26.22 7.46 -39.92
C ASN A 17 -25.91 6.08 -40.48
N GLY A 18 -26.81 5.60 -41.35
CA GLY A 18 -26.61 4.41 -42.15
C GLY A 18 -25.60 4.69 -43.26
N MET A 19 -24.50 3.94 -43.23
CA MET A 19 -23.74 3.60 -44.42
C MET A 19 -23.77 2.08 -44.53
N MET A 20 -24.44 1.59 -45.57
CA MET A 20 -24.35 0.19 -46.01
C MET A 20 -22.93 -0.07 -46.50
N SER A 21 -22.07 -0.54 -45.61
CA SER A 21 -20.82 -1.21 -45.96
C SER A 21 -21.12 -2.68 -46.29
N LYS A 22 -20.51 -3.16 -47.38
CA LYS A 22 -20.53 -4.54 -47.86
C LYS A 22 -20.33 -5.55 -46.71
N PRO A 23 -20.98 -6.73 -46.75
CA PRO A 23 -20.65 -7.81 -45.83
C PRO A 23 -19.21 -8.24 -46.07
N ALA A 24 -18.33 -7.86 -45.14
CA ALA A 24 -17.00 -8.44 -45.03
C ALA A 24 -17.21 -9.92 -44.69
N GLN A 25 -16.70 -10.78 -45.55
CA GLN A 25 -16.68 -12.22 -45.40
C GLN A 25 -15.99 -12.54 -44.06
N GLU A 26 -16.81 -12.93 -43.10
CA GLU A 26 -16.42 -13.23 -41.72
C GLU A 26 -15.47 -14.43 -41.78
N ALA A 27 -14.16 -14.16 -41.66
CA ALA A 27 -13.18 -15.21 -41.47
C ALA A 27 -13.64 -16.02 -40.25
N PRO A 28 -13.69 -17.36 -40.34
CA PRO A 28 -14.16 -18.19 -39.24
C PRO A 28 -13.37 -17.80 -38.00
N ALA A 29 -14.09 -17.30 -36.99
CA ALA A 29 -13.51 -16.97 -35.70
C ALA A 29 -12.65 -18.18 -35.28
N PRO A 30 -11.37 -17.97 -34.89
CA PRO A 30 -10.56 -19.06 -34.40
C PRO A 30 -11.36 -19.70 -33.27
N SER A 31 -11.74 -20.96 -33.50
CA SER A 31 -12.44 -21.77 -32.53
C SER A 31 -11.57 -21.77 -31.28
N ARG A 32 -11.97 -20.94 -30.30
CA ARG A 32 -11.40 -21.01 -28.96
C ARG A 32 -11.53 -22.48 -28.57
N PRO A 33 -10.42 -23.19 -28.30
CA PRO A 33 -10.50 -24.58 -27.95
C PRO A 33 -11.48 -24.71 -26.78
N ALA A 34 -12.61 -25.37 -27.03
CA ALA A 34 -13.66 -25.68 -26.05
C ALA A 34 -13.18 -26.80 -25.12
N GLY A 35 -11.94 -26.68 -24.64
CA GLY A 35 -11.16 -27.72 -23.99
C GLY A 35 -10.24 -27.12 -22.94
N ALA A 36 -10.80 -26.28 -22.08
CA ALA A 36 -10.27 -26.04 -20.75
C ALA A 36 -11.48 -25.87 -19.84
N PHE A 37 -12.11 -27.01 -19.50
CA PHE A 37 -12.63 -27.12 -18.14
C PHE A 37 -11.42 -26.88 -17.24
N ALA A 38 -11.17 -25.61 -16.88
CA ALA A 38 -10.24 -25.26 -15.85
C ALA A 38 -10.56 -26.20 -14.69
N ALA A 39 -9.62 -27.08 -14.36
CA ALA A 39 -9.81 -28.03 -13.26
C ALA A 39 -10.37 -27.21 -12.09
N ALA A 40 -11.44 -27.69 -11.44
CA ALA A 40 -12.29 -26.89 -10.55
C ALA A 40 -11.57 -26.16 -9.38
N GLY A 41 -10.24 -26.27 -9.27
CA GLY A 41 -9.37 -25.52 -8.38
C GLY A 41 -8.52 -24.39 -8.99
N GLU A 42 -8.51 -24.15 -10.31
CA GLU A 42 -7.70 -23.07 -10.90
C GLU A 42 -8.35 -21.68 -10.70
N LEU A 43 -7.51 -20.73 -10.25
CA LEU A 43 -7.84 -19.32 -10.05
C LEU A 43 -7.87 -18.60 -11.40
N THR A 44 -8.85 -17.71 -11.59
CA THR A 44 -8.90 -16.84 -12.77
C THR A 44 -7.77 -15.82 -12.74
N ASP A 45 -7.43 -15.24 -13.89
CA ASP A 45 -6.38 -14.21 -13.98
C ASP A 45 -6.65 -13.02 -13.05
N GLU A 46 -7.92 -12.58 -12.95
CA GLU A 46 -8.33 -11.51 -12.04
C GLU A 46 -8.17 -11.88 -10.55
N GLU A 47 -8.46 -13.13 -10.19
CA GLU A 47 -8.27 -13.62 -8.82
C GLU A 47 -6.79 -13.75 -8.47
N ARG A 48 -5.94 -14.19 -9.42
CA ARG A 48 -4.49 -14.25 -9.25
C ARG A 48 -3.90 -12.87 -9.01
N TRP A 49 -4.26 -11.87 -9.82
CA TRP A 49 -3.85 -10.49 -9.56
C TRP A 49 -4.36 -9.96 -8.23
N SER A 50 -5.61 -10.29 -7.87
CA SER A 50 -6.19 -9.92 -6.58
C SER A 50 -5.44 -10.54 -5.38
N LEU A 51 -4.89 -11.75 -5.53
CA LEU A 51 -4.00 -12.37 -4.53
C LEU A 51 -2.65 -11.64 -4.44
N VAL A 52 -2.08 -11.23 -5.56
CA VAL A 52 -0.85 -10.41 -5.58
C VAL A 52 -1.07 -9.11 -4.82
N TRP A 53 -2.17 -8.40 -5.08
CA TRP A 53 -2.49 -7.15 -4.37
C TRP A 53 -2.71 -7.37 -2.86
N ALA A 54 -3.37 -8.46 -2.49
CA ALA A 54 -3.54 -8.85 -1.09
C ALA A 54 -2.19 -9.13 -0.41
N ALA A 55 -1.29 -9.86 -1.08
CA ALA A 55 0.05 -10.15 -0.58
C ALA A 55 0.87 -8.87 -0.40
N VAL A 56 0.89 -7.98 -1.40
CA VAL A 56 1.58 -6.68 -1.31
C VAL A 56 1.05 -5.86 -0.13
N ASN A 57 -0.27 -5.81 0.08
CA ASN A 57 -0.85 -5.09 1.22
C ASN A 57 -0.45 -5.70 2.57
N LEU A 58 -0.33 -7.03 2.65
CA LEU A 58 0.09 -7.73 3.87
C LEU A 58 1.58 -7.50 4.18
N TYR A 59 2.45 -7.60 3.17
CA TYR A 59 3.87 -7.28 3.31
C TYR A 59 4.09 -5.83 3.74
N TYR A 60 3.33 -4.89 3.15
CA TYR A 60 3.39 -3.50 3.57
C TYR A 60 2.92 -3.28 5.00
N THR A 61 1.83 -3.94 5.41
CA THR A 61 1.34 -3.83 6.80
C THR A 61 2.39 -4.33 7.79
N TRP A 62 3.12 -5.38 7.43
CA TRP A 62 4.25 -5.87 8.21
C TRP A 62 5.39 -4.85 8.27
N ASP A 63 5.80 -4.28 7.13
CA ASP A 63 6.83 -3.25 7.08
C ASP A 63 6.48 -2.01 7.90
N ALA A 64 5.23 -1.54 7.81
CA ALA A 64 4.72 -0.43 8.62
C ALA A 64 4.80 -0.74 10.13
N ALA A 65 4.48 -1.97 10.54
CA ALA A 65 4.58 -2.40 11.93
C ALA A 65 6.04 -2.46 12.44
N VAL A 66 6.97 -2.91 11.59
CA VAL A 66 8.41 -2.87 11.88
C VAL A 66 8.89 -1.42 12.01
N GLY A 67 8.49 -0.54 11.08
CA GLY A 67 8.76 0.89 11.15
C GLY A 67 8.20 1.55 12.42
N LEU A 68 7.00 1.16 12.84
CA LEU A 68 6.39 1.62 14.10
C LEU A 68 7.21 1.18 15.31
N PHE A 69 7.69 -0.06 15.34
CA PHE A 69 8.55 -0.55 16.43
C PHE A 69 9.81 0.30 16.57
N PHE A 70 10.50 0.59 15.46
CA PHE A 70 11.70 1.42 15.48
C PHE A 70 11.40 2.89 15.85
N ALA A 71 10.30 3.46 15.35
CA ALA A 71 9.88 4.80 15.73
C ALA A 71 9.57 4.89 17.24
N ALA A 72 8.91 3.88 17.80
CA ALA A 72 8.65 3.79 19.23
C ALA A 72 9.96 3.66 20.03
N ALA A 73 10.89 2.82 19.59
CA ALA A 73 12.20 2.67 20.22
C ALA A 73 12.99 3.99 20.20
N GLY A 74 13.03 4.71 19.07
CA GLY A 74 13.67 6.03 18.96
C GLY A 74 13.02 7.08 19.85
N PHE A 75 11.68 7.10 19.91
CA PHE A 75 10.95 8.01 20.80
C PHE A 75 11.23 7.72 22.29
N VAL A 76 11.20 6.45 22.70
CA VAL A 76 11.52 6.04 24.08
C VAL A 76 12.96 6.36 24.43
N ALA A 77 13.92 6.10 23.53
CA ALA A 77 15.32 6.47 23.72
C ALA A 77 15.47 7.99 23.92
N GLY A 78 14.76 8.79 23.12
CA GLY A 78 14.68 10.24 23.28
C GLY A 78 14.14 10.65 24.66
N LEU A 79 13.02 10.08 25.10
CA LEU A 79 12.44 10.37 26.42
C LEU A 79 13.37 9.97 27.58
N VAL A 80 13.97 8.79 27.51
CA VAL A 80 14.90 8.28 28.52
C VAL A 80 16.13 9.18 28.58
N SER A 81 16.69 9.56 27.44
CA SER A 81 17.82 10.48 27.39
C SER A 81 17.49 11.82 28.05
N GLY A 82 16.31 12.39 27.79
CA GLY A 82 15.89 13.67 28.40
C GLY A 82 15.49 13.57 29.88
N ARG A 83 15.19 12.38 30.41
CA ARG A 83 14.84 12.18 31.82
C ARG A 83 16.03 11.79 32.70
N ILE A 84 16.96 11.01 32.17
CA ILE A 84 18.13 10.52 32.92
C ILE A 84 19.27 11.52 32.83
N MET A 85 19.50 12.10 31.66
CA MET A 85 20.46 13.19 31.55
C MET A 85 19.75 14.45 32.02
N VAL A 86 20.08 14.91 33.23
CA VAL A 86 19.70 16.23 33.77
C VAL A 86 20.44 17.31 32.96
N SER A 87 20.32 17.26 31.63
CA SER A 87 20.97 18.19 30.73
C SER A 87 20.06 19.41 30.58
N LYS A 88 20.67 20.59 30.53
CA LYS A 88 19.99 21.85 30.20
C LYS A 88 19.61 21.93 28.71
N CYS A 89 19.71 20.81 27.99
CA CYS A 89 19.45 20.71 26.56
C CYS A 89 17.94 20.84 26.29
N GLU A 90 17.47 22.07 26.12
CA GLU A 90 16.08 22.37 25.77
C GLU A 90 15.85 22.09 24.28
N ASN A 91 15.80 20.81 23.90
CA ASN A 91 15.52 20.43 22.52
C ASN A 91 14.04 20.18 22.27
N LYS A 92 13.57 20.58 21.09
CA LYS A 92 12.21 20.28 20.58
C LYS A 92 12.17 19.05 19.68
N THR A 93 13.27 18.30 19.57
CA THR A 93 13.39 17.13 18.70
C THR A 93 12.42 16.02 19.10
N TRP A 94 12.07 15.91 20.39
CA TRP A 94 11.05 14.98 20.87
C TRP A 94 9.67 15.22 20.22
N ILE A 95 9.33 16.46 19.83
CA ILE A 95 8.08 16.78 19.14
C ILE A 95 8.07 16.11 17.77
N VAL A 96 9.17 16.22 17.03
CA VAL A 96 9.30 15.59 15.71
C VAL A 96 9.20 14.06 15.84
N MET A 97 9.87 13.48 16.84
CA MET A 97 9.78 12.03 17.12
C MET A 97 8.36 11.59 17.48
N LEU A 98 7.62 12.38 18.26
CA LEU A 98 6.22 12.11 18.56
C LEU A 98 5.35 12.15 17.30
N VAL A 99 5.55 13.15 16.43
CA VAL A 99 4.82 13.26 15.16
C VAL A 99 5.13 12.05 14.26
N MET A 100 6.40 11.62 14.18
CA MET A 100 6.81 10.41 13.45
C MET A 100 6.10 9.17 13.99
N LEU A 101 6.09 9.00 15.31
CA LEU A 101 5.42 7.88 15.98
C LEU A 101 3.91 7.88 15.65
N CYS A 102 3.25 9.03 15.72
CA CYS A 102 1.84 9.17 15.36
C CYS A 102 1.57 8.82 13.89
N VAL A 103 2.41 9.27 12.96
CA VAL A 103 2.28 8.94 11.53
C VAL A 103 2.45 7.43 11.30
N ARG A 104 3.46 6.80 11.89
CA ARG A 104 3.67 5.33 11.79
C ARG A 104 2.55 4.54 12.44
N LEU A 105 1.98 5.03 13.55
CA LEU A 105 0.84 4.40 14.21
C LEU A 105 -0.41 4.48 13.33
N LEU A 106 -0.70 5.63 12.73
CA LEU A 106 -1.83 5.80 11.81
C LEU A 106 -1.69 4.92 10.58
N ASP A 107 -0.48 4.85 10.01
CA ASP A 107 -0.16 4.01 8.85
C ASP A 107 -0.37 2.53 9.16
N THR A 108 0.21 2.04 10.27
CA THR A 108 0.03 0.66 10.75
C THR A 108 -1.46 0.35 11.00
N CYS A 109 -2.19 1.26 11.67
CA CYS A 109 -3.63 1.10 11.89
C CYS A 109 -4.41 1.01 10.57
N CYS A 110 -4.07 1.83 9.57
CA CYS A 110 -4.70 1.79 8.26
C CYS A 110 -4.41 0.49 7.52
N GLY A 111 -3.17 -0.01 7.57
CA GLY A 111 -2.75 -1.29 6.99
C GLY A 111 -3.50 -2.46 7.62
N VAL A 112 -3.52 -2.54 8.95
CA VAL A 112 -4.24 -3.58 9.71
C VAL A 112 -5.74 -3.51 9.43
N TYR A 113 -6.35 -2.32 9.46
CA TYR A 113 -7.76 -2.15 9.13
C TYR A 113 -8.09 -2.60 7.70
N GLY A 114 -7.21 -2.26 6.75
CA GLY A 114 -7.31 -2.71 5.36
C GLY A 114 -7.29 -4.23 5.25
N ALA A 115 -6.30 -4.87 5.88
CA ALA A 115 -6.12 -6.31 5.88
C ALA A 115 -7.30 -7.06 6.54
N VAL A 116 -7.87 -6.53 7.62
CA VAL A 116 -9.00 -7.16 8.33
C VAL A 116 -10.31 -6.95 7.58
N LYS A 117 -10.63 -5.72 7.18
CA LYS A 117 -11.95 -5.41 6.61
C LYS A 117 -12.10 -5.89 5.17
N GLN A 118 -11.02 -5.80 4.38
CA GLN A 118 -11.02 -6.16 2.96
C GLN A 118 -9.69 -6.82 2.59
N PRO A 119 -9.48 -8.08 3.01
CA PRO A 119 -8.24 -8.81 2.79
C PRO A 119 -7.91 -8.97 1.29
N ILE A 120 -8.91 -8.91 0.43
CA ILE A 120 -8.77 -8.95 -1.03
C ILE A 120 -9.28 -7.60 -1.56
N PRO A 121 -8.37 -6.63 -1.84
CA PRO A 121 -8.77 -5.31 -2.27
C PRO A 121 -9.27 -5.32 -3.72
N THR A 122 -10.29 -4.52 -4.02
CA THR A 122 -10.67 -4.26 -5.42
C THR A 122 -9.60 -3.38 -6.07
N ARG A 123 -9.42 -3.50 -7.39
CA ARG A 123 -8.42 -2.71 -8.13
C ARG A 123 -8.50 -1.21 -7.88
N ARG A 124 -9.73 -0.66 -7.85
CA ARG A 124 -9.97 0.76 -7.55
C ARG A 124 -9.56 1.13 -6.13
N LYS A 125 -9.85 0.28 -5.14
CA LYS A 125 -9.47 0.55 -3.76
C LYS A 125 -7.97 0.46 -3.57
N PHE A 126 -7.33 -0.55 -4.17
CA PHE A 126 -5.89 -0.72 -4.12
C PHE A 126 -5.15 0.50 -4.69
N PHE A 127 -5.67 1.12 -5.76
CA PHE A 127 -5.13 2.39 -6.26
C PHE A 127 -5.11 3.51 -5.20
N TRP A 128 -6.18 3.66 -4.43
CA TRP A 128 -6.22 4.63 -3.33
C TRP A 128 -5.28 4.26 -2.19
N ASP A 129 -5.08 2.96 -1.93
CA ASP A 129 -4.10 2.49 -0.95
C ASP A 129 -2.67 2.83 -1.41
N ILE A 130 -2.33 2.65 -2.70
CA ILE A 130 -1.03 3.08 -3.27
C ILE A 130 -0.81 4.58 -3.06
N LEU A 131 -1.79 5.42 -3.43
CA LEU A 131 -1.67 6.88 -3.29
C LEU A 131 -1.51 7.32 -1.83
N ARG A 132 -2.28 6.71 -0.91
CA ARG A 132 -2.17 6.98 0.53
C ARG A 132 -0.75 6.64 1.01
N ASN A 133 -0.24 5.47 0.66
CA ASN A 133 1.06 5.02 1.13
C ASN A 133 2.20 5.86 0.53
N MET A 134 2.10 6.27 -0.74
CA MET A 134 3.03 7.25 -1.34
C MET A 134 3.04 8.58 -0.58
N ALA A 135 1.86 9.11 -0.22
CA ALA A 135 1.78 10.36 0.55
C ALA A 135 2.40 10.22 1.95
N ILE A 136 2.20 9.06 2.59
CA ILE A 136 2.82 8.73 3.88
C ILE A 136 4.35 8.64 3.74
N CYS A 137 4.88 8.01 2.69
CA CYS A 137 6.33 7.96 2.41
C CYS A 137 6.93 9.37 2.30
N VAL A 138 6.28 10.26 1.54
CA VAL A 138 6.74 11.65 1.39
C VAL A 138 6.74 12.38 2.74
N LEU A 139 5.68 12.22 3.52
CA LEU A 139 5.58 12.81 4.86
C LEU A 139 6.70 12.28 5.78
N GLN A 140 6.98 10.98 5.76
CA GLN A 140 8.04 10.36 6.54
C GLN A 140 9.43 10.85 6.13
N ALA A 141 9.69 11.02 4.83
CA ALA A 141 10.94 11.59 4.34
C ALA A 141 11.15 13.03 4.83
N ILE A 142 10.09 13.86 4.79
CA ILE A 142 10.12 15.24 5.30
C ILE A 142 10.39 15.26 6.81
N LEU A 143 9.69 14.41 7.58
CA LEU A 143 9.90 14.29 9.01
C LEU A 143 11.32 13.83 9.32
N GLY A 144 11.79 12.78 8.64
CA GLY A 144 13.14 12.23 8.79
C GLY A 144 14.23 13.27 8.52
N LEU A 145 14.07 14.05 7.45
CA LEU A 145 14.96 15.17 7.12
C LEU A 145 14.91 16.26 8.18
N THR A 146 13.72 16.60 8.68
CA THR A 146 13.56 17.60 9.75
C THR A 146 14.28 17.16 11.02
N ALA A 147 14.12 15.89 11.43
CA ALA A 147 14.83 15.34 12.57
C ALA A 147 16.35 15.33 12.37
N ALA A 148 16.84 14.96 11.18
CA ALA A 148 18.26 14.99 10.86
C ALA A 148 18.83 16.42 10.95
N ILE A 149 18.15 17.42 10.37
CA ILE A 149 18.57 18.83 10.43
C ILE A 149 18.58 19.33 11.88
N MET A 150 17.51 19.12 12.64
CA MET A 150 17.44 19.53 14.04
C MET A 150 18.54 18.87 14.89
N SER A 151 18.85 17.60 14.60
CA SER A 151 19.89 16.87 15.31
C SER A 151 21.30 17.33 14.96
N SER A 152 21.53 17.70 13.69
CA SER A 152 22.80 18.30 13.26
C SER A 152 23.09 19.62 13.99
N VAL A 153 22.06 20.43 14.27
CA VAL A 153 22.22 21.66 15.06
C VAL A 153 22.60 21.35 16.51
N LEU A 154 22.01 20.30 17.10
CA LEU A 154 22.30 19.90 18.48
C LEU A 154 23.73 19.39 18.70
N PHE A 155 24.45 18.95 17.66
CA PHE A 155 25.88 18.60 17.78
C PHE A 155 26.77 19.81 18.09
N GLY A 156 26.29 21.04 17.91
CA GLY A 156 27.01 22.26 18.30
C GLY A 156 26.95 22.56 19.80
N GLU A 157 26.17 21.82 20.58
CA GLU A 157 25.99 22.02 22.02
C GLU A 157 26.56 20.82 22.80
N ASP A 158 27.55 21.06 23.67
CA ASP A 158 28.32 20.02 24.37
C ASP A 158 27.43 19.06 25.20
N ASP A 159 26.30 19.55 25.72
CA ASP A 159 25.36 18.78 26.56
C ASP A 159 24.29 18.01 25.76
N CYS A 160 24.28 18.12 24.43
CA CYS A 160 23.21 17.60 23.57
C CYS A 160 23.65 16.45 22.65
N VAL A 161 24.86 15.90 22.82
CA VAL A 161 25.42 14.87 21.91
C VAL A 161 24.56 13.61 21.83
N VAL A 162 24.10 13.07 22.98
CA VAL A 162 23.28 11.85 22.99
C VAL A 162 21.94 12.03 22.26
N PRO A 163 21.11 13.04 22.57
CA PRO A 163 19.87 13.26 21.81
C PRO A 163 20.14 13.63 20.35
N ALA A 164 21.26 14.28 20.02
CA ALA A 164 21.67 14.52 18.63
C ALA A 164 21.94 13.21 17.88
N ILE A 165 22.67 12.26 18.48
CA ILE A 165 22.93 10.94 17.87
C ILE A 165 21.63 10.17 17.68
N VAL A 166 20.78 10.09 18.71
CA VAL A 166 19.48 9.39 18.63
C VAL A 166 18.61 10.03 17.54
N GLY A 167 18.54 11.37 17.54
CA GLY A 167 17.78 12.14 16.59
C GLY A 167 18.23 11.94 15.14
N LEU A 168 19.54 11.98 14.91
CA LEU A 168 20.13 11.76 13.60
C LEU A 168 19.94 10.32 13.13
N ALA A 169 20.19 9.33 13.99
CA ALA A 169 20.03 7.92 13.66
C ALA A 169 18.57 7.59 13.28
N SER A 170 17.60 8.03 14.09
CA SER A 170 16.18 7.85 13.79
C SER A 170 15.73 8.62 12.54
N GLY A 171 16.24 9.85 12.34
CA GLY A 171 15.94 10.65 11.14
C GLY A 171 16.45 9.99 9.86
N LEU A 172 17.71 9.55 9.83
CA LEU A 172 18.32 8.87 8.68
C LEU A 172 17.65 7.52 8.39
N MET A 173 17.33 6.75 9.43
CA MET A 173 16.63 5.48 9.28
C MET A 173 15.26 5.68 8.61
N LEU A 174 14.51 6.72 9.00
CA LEU A 174 13.22 7.05 8.37
C LEU A 174 13.36 7.49 6.92
N ILE A 175 14.38 8.28 6.59
CA ILE A 175 14.65 8.68 5.19
C ILE A 175 14.94 7.44 4.35
N PHE A 176 15.78 6.53 4.85
CA PHE A 176 16.12 5.31 4.15
C PHE A 176 14.90 4.42 3.93
N GLN A 177 14.09 4.20 4.97
CA GLN A 177 12.86 3.42 4.86
C GLN A 177 11.87 4.06 3.88
N ALA A 178 11.63 5.37 3.98
CA ALA A 178 10.75 6.09 3.06
C ALA A 178 11.25 6.01 1.59
N GLY A 179 12.57 6.03 1.38
CA GLY A 179 13.16 5.84 0.06
C GLY A 179 12.91 4.44 -0.52
N GLN A 180 13.10 3.39 0.28
CA GLN A 180 12.80 2.01 -0.12
C GLN A 180 11.30 1.84 -0.41
N GLU A 181 10.43 2.33 0.46
CA GLU A 181 8.98 2.28 0.29
C GLU A 181 8.55 3.03 -0.98
N ALA A 182 9.10 4.22 -1.25
CA ALA A 182 8.78 5.00 -2.45
C ALA A 182 9.10 4.24 -3.74
N ILE A 183 10.27 3.58 -3.81
CA ILE A 183 10.66 2.75 -4.97
C ILE A 183 9.68 1.60 -5.16
N ILE A 184 9.32 0.90 -4.07
CA ILE A 184 8.37 -0.21 -4.10
C ILE A 184 6.99 0.27 -4.58
N TRP A 185 6.49 1.40 -4.06
CA TRP A 185 5.19 1.92 -4.46
C TRP A 185 5.15 2.39 -5.91
N VAL A 186 6.24 2.96 -6.43
CA VAL A 186 6.36 3.28 -7.86
C VAL A 186 6.32 2.01 -8.70
N ALA A 187 7.04 0.96 -8.31
CA ALA A 187 7.00 -0.33 -9.01
C ALA A 187 5.60 -0.97 -8.96
N VAL A 188 4.94 -0.96 -7.81
CA VAL A 188 3.55 -1.45 -7.64
C VAL A 188 2.57 -0.63 -8.48
N MET A 189 2.73 0.69 -8.56
CA MET A 189 1.91 1.54 -9.42
C MET A 189 2.09 1.17 -10.89
N PHE A 190 3.33 0.95 -11.34
CA PHE A 190 3.60 0.51 -12.71
C PHE A 190 2.95 -0.85 -13.00
N LEU A 191 3.10 -1.82 -12.09
CA LEU A 191 2.45 -3.13 -12.19
C LEU A 191 0.93 -3.01 -12.24
N TRP A 192 0.34 -2.13 -11.43
CA TRP A 192 -1.10 -1.89 -11.41
C TRP A 192 -1.62 -1.33 -12.73
N CYS A 193 -0.86 -0.43 -13.37
CA CYS A 193 -1.17 0.11 -14.70
C CYS A 193 -1.08 -0.97 -15.79
N MET A 194 -0.09 -1.87 -15.68
CA MET A 194 0.17 -2.91 -16.67
C MET A 194 -0.65 -4.19 -16.47
N ALA A 195 -1.38 -4.32 -15.35
CA ALA A 195 -2.04 -5.57 -14.94
C ALA A 195 -3.01 -6.15 -15.98
N ASP A 196 -3.66 -5.31 -16.79
CA ASP A 196 -4.58 -5.78 -17.86
C ASP A 196 -3.85 -6.30 -19.11
N SER A 197 -2.59 -5.88 -19.28
CA SER A 197 -1.76 -6.20 -20.45
C SER A 197 -0.77 -7.32 -20.16
N LEU A 198 -0.53 -7.64 -18.89
CA LEU A 198 0.40 -8.67 -18.47
C LEU A 198 -0.30 -10.03 -18.37
N PRO A 199 0.39 -11.13 -18.73
CA PRO A 199 -0.13 -12.46 -18.48
C PRO A 199 -0.34 -12.66 -16.98
N SER A 200 -1.21 -13.61 -16.62
CA SER A 200 -1.44 -13.90 -15.22
C SER A 200 -0.15 -14.26 -14.48
N PRO A 201 -0.03 -13.87 -13.20
CA PRO A 201 1.13 -14.21 -12.39
C PRO A 201 1.38 -15.72 -12.45
N PRO A 202 2.64 -16.15 -12.64
CA PRO A 202 2.97 -17.57 -12.70
C PRO A 202 2.65 -18.25 -11.37
N SER A 203 2.27 -19.54 -11.41
CA SER A 203 1.78 -20.29 -10.24
C SER A 203 2.78 -20.40 -9.09
N TRP A 204 4.08 -20.22 -9.33
CA TRP A 204 5.07 -20.19 -8.25
C TRP A 204 4.85 -19.00 -7.29
N VAL A 205 4.21 -17.92 -7.75
CA VAL A 205 3.84 -16.75 -6.91
C VAL A 205 2.88 -17.16 -5.81
N ASP A 206 2.07 -18.21 -6.02
CA ASP A 206 1.15 -18.72 -5.02
C ASP A 206 1.87 -19.17 -3.75
N GLY A 207 3.14 -19.56 -3.83
CA GLY A 207 3.96 -19.92 -2.64
C GLY A 207 4.14 -18.76 -1.66
N PHE A 208 4.07 -17.52 -2.13
CA PHE A 208 4.23 -16.31 -1.31
C PHE A 208 2.92 -15.80 -0.71
N VAL A 209 1.79 -16.37 -1.11
CA VAL A 209 0.47 -15.93 -0.66
C VAL A 209 0.00 -16.81 0.49
N PRO A 210 -0.31 -16.24 1.67
CA PRO A 210 -0.85 -17.00 2.80
C PRO A 210 -2.03 -17.89 2.40
N GLN A 211 -2.00 -19.16 2.82
CA GLN A 211 -3.03 -20.15 2.45
C GLN A 211 -4.45 -19.69 2.80
N ARG A 212 -4.61 -19.00 3.93
CA ARG A 212 -5.86 -18.40 4.38
C ARG A 212 -6.47 -17.43 3.36
N LEU A 213 -5.66 -16.67 2.62
CA LEU A 213 -6.16 -15.75 1.57
C LEU A 213 -6.72 -16.55 0.38
N LYS A 214 -6.04 -17.63 -0.01
CA LYS A 214 -6.49 -18.52 -1.09
C LYS A 214 -7.82 -19.18 -0.74
N GLU A 215 -7.95 -19.69 0.49
CA GLU A 215 -9.18 -20.28 1.00
C GLU A 215 -10.34 -19.29 0.98
N MET A 216 -10.12 -18.05 1.42
CA MET A 216 -11.16 -17.00 1.39
C MET A 216 -11.65 -16.69 -0.02
N ILE A 217 -10.78 -16.67 -1.04
CA ILE A 217 -11.21 -16.48 -2.43
C ILE A 217 -12.08 -17.66 -2.89
N LYS A 218 -11.65 -18.90 -2.62
CA LYS A 218 -12.40 -20.10 -2.98
C LYS A 218 -13.78 -20.12 -2.31
N SER A 219 -13.86 -19.79 -1.02
CA SER A 219 -15.14 -19.70 -0.30
C SER A 219 -16.05 -18.61 -0.84
N ARG A 220 -15.51 -17.43 -1.23
CA ARG A 220 -16.30 -16.37 -1.86
C ARG A 220 -16.87 -16.80 -3.21
N ARG A 221 -16.09 -17.52 -4.03
CA ARG A 221 -16.55 -18.05 -5.31
C ARG A 221 -17.70 -19.04 -5.12
N GLN A 222 -17.56 -19.97 -4.16
CA GLN A 222 -18.61 -20.95 -3.84
C GLN A 222 -19.87 -20.28 -3.28
N GLY A 223 -19.71 -19.29 -2.38
CA GLY A 223 -20.84 -18.54 -1.83
C GLY A 223 -21.58 -17.69 -2.88
N ALA A 224 -20.86 -17.10 -3.84
CA ALA A 224 -21.46 -16.37 -4.95
C ALA A 224 -22.22 -17.29 -5.91
N ALA A 225 -21.73 -18.52 -6.13
CA ALA A 225 -22.42 -19.52 -6.95
C ALA A 225 -23.69 -20.10 -6.28
N ALA A 226 -23.82 -19.96 -4.95
CA ALA A 226 -24.96 -20.45 -4.18
C ALA A 226 -26.10 -19.43 -4.01
N GLN A 227 -25.93 -18.19 -4.47
CA GLN A 227 -27.00 -17.18 -4.47
C GLN A 227 -27.71 -17.21 -5.85
N PRO A 228 -28.97 -17.70 -5.92
CA PRO A 228 -29.73 -17.83 -7.17
C PRO A 228 -30.16 -16.48 -7.75
#